data_AF-A0AAD5VPW1-F1
#
_entry.id   AF-A0AAD5VPW1-F1
#
_cell.length_a   1.000
_cell.length_b   1.000
_cell.length_c   1.000
_cell.angle_alpha   90.00
_cell.angle_beta   90.00
_cell.angle_gamma   90.00
#
_symmetry.space_group_name_H-M   'P 1'
#
loop_
_entity.id
_entity.type
_entity.pdbx_description
1 polymer ?
#
loop_
_entity_poly.entity_id
_entity_poly.type
_entity_poly.pdbx_seq_one_letter_code
_entity_poly.pdbx_strand_id
1 'polypeptide(L)'
;MDPTPPTDYSSFILDVLRRTRPPPPPSTSVPAPLISQSVLRQCLGLASSFLITDLTTSPEKGLTTWLSGFSSLVDIVVALHARGELELETISEASKACSECWTAAGVWKGMEECRDGVRATAGKLKNLLDEGGKTYRGERVYAP
;
A
#
# COMPACT_ATOMS: atom_id res chain seq x y z
N MET A 1 -22.37 24.71 -6.82
CA MET A 1 -21.27 23.74 -6.82
C MET A 1 -21.42 22.92 -5.57
N ASP A 2 -21.86 21.69 -5.70
CA ASP A 2 -21.88 20.76 -4.57
C ASP A 2 -20.44 20.52 -4.10
N PRO A 3 -20.17 20.52 -2.78
CA PRO A 3 -18.86 20.17 -2.28
C PRO A 3 -18.53 18.76 -2.74
N THR A 4 -17.37 18.58 -3.38
CA THR A 4 -16.85 17.25 -3.70
C THR A 4 -16.84 16.42 -2.42
N PRO A 5 -17.40 15.20 -2.45
CA PRO A 5 -17.44 14.37 -1.26
C PRO A 5 -16.01 14.12 -0.76
N PRO A 6 -15.79 14.09 0.57
CA PRO A 6 -14.48 13.85 1.15
C PRO A 6 -13.91 12.53 0.63
N THR A 7 -12.61 12.54 0.34
CA THR A 7 -11.94 11.35 -0.18
C THR A 7 -11.75 10.35 0.96
N ASP A 8 -12.00 9.07 0.66
CA ASP A 8 -11.77 7.95 1.59
C ASP A 8 -10.93 6.89 0.86
N TYR A 9 -9.63 6.95 1.12
CA TYR A 9 -8.68 6.02 0.52
C TYR A 9 -8.98 4.54 0.84
N SER A 10 -9.43 4.23 2.07
CA SER A 10 -9.75 2.87 2.48
C SER A 10 -10.93 2.31 1.68
N SER A 11 -11.99 3.10 1.54
CA SER A 11 -13.17 2.72 0.75
C SER A 11 -12.83 2.55 -0.73
N PHE A 12 -12.00 3.44 -1.28
CA PHE A 12 -11.51 3.34 -2.65
C PHE A 12 -10.74 2.03 -2.90
N ILE A 13 -9.79 1.69 -2.04
CA ILE A 13 -9.01 0.44 -2.15
C ILE A 13 -9.92 -0.78 -2.14
N LEU A 14 -10.86 -0.85 -1.18
CA LEU A 14 -11.77 -1.99 -1.05
C LEU A 14 -12.64 -2.17 -2.29
N ASP A 15 -13.14 -1.07 -2.86
CA ASP A 15 -13.94 -1.10 -4.09
C ASP A 15 -13.12 -1.58 -5.29
N VAL A 16 -11.92 -1.04 -5.47
CA VAL A 16 -11.01 -1.41 -6.57
C VAL A 16 -10.64 -2.90 -6.48
N LEU A 17 -10.14 -3.36 -5.33
CA LEU A 17 -9.71 -4.76 -5.15
C LEU A 17 -10.87 -5.75 -5.31
N ARG A 18 -12.10 -5.37 -4.93
CA ARG A 18 -13.30 -6.21 -5.14
C ARG A 18 -13.65 -6.36 -6.62
N ARG A 19 -13.50 -5.29 -7.41
CA ARG A 19 -13.87 -5.28 -8.83
C ARG A 19 -12.84 -5.96 -9.73
N THR A 20 -11.57 -5.99 -9.32
CA THR A 20 -10.46 -6.47 -10.16
C THR A 20 -9.93 -7.83 -9.73
N ARG A 21 -10.81 -8.82 -9.58
CA ARG A 21 -10.37 -10.21 -9.38
C ARG A 21 -9.72 -10.72 -10.68
N PRO A 22 -8.54 -11.37 -10.62
CA PRO A 22 -7.94 -11.99 -11.80
C PRO A 22 -8.90 -12.99 -12.44
N PRO A 23 -8.95 -13.06 -13.79
CA PRO A 23 -9.72 -14.10 -14.47
C PRO A 23 -9.18 -15.49 -14.07
N PRO A 24 -10.04 -16.50 -13.92
CA PRO A 24 -9.59 -17.86 -13.62
C PRO A 24 -8.68 -18.38 -14.75
N PRO A 25 -7.56 -19.04 -14.43
CA PRO A 25 -6.67 -19.57 -15.45
C PRO A 25 -7.39 -20.66 -16.26
N PRO A 26 -7.12 -20.77 -17.57
CA PRO A 26 -7.65 -21.86 -18.37
C PRO A 26 -7.02 -23.18 -17.90
N SER A 27 -7.84 -24.01 -17.27
CA SER A 27 -7.59 -25.44 -17.05
C SER A 27 -6.25 -25.79 -16.37
N THR A 28 -5.91 -25.14 -15.25
CA THR A 28 -4.85 -25.61 -14.35
C THR A 28 -5.41 -25.87 -12.96
N SER A 29 -4.91 -26.92 -12.30
CA SER A 29 -5.26 -27.31 -10.92
C SER A 29 -4.75 -26.32 -9.86
N VAL A 30 -4.11 -25.23 -10.27
CA VAL A 30 -3.57 -24.20 -9.40
C VAL A 30 -4.67 -23.16 -9.16
N PRO A 31 -5.06 -22.90 -7.89
CA PRO A 31 -6.02 -21.86 -7.59
C PRO A 31 -5.50 -20.50 -8.09
N ALA A 32 -6.37 -19.76 -8.78
CA ALA A 32 -6.05 -18.41 -9.26
C ALA A 32 -5.66 -17.50 -8.09
N PRO A 33 -4.68 -16.60 -8.26
CA PRO A 33 -4.38 -15.60 -7.25
C PRO A 33 -5.66 -14.79 -6.95
N LEU A 34 -6.02 -14.66 -5.67
CA LEU A 34 -7.24 -13.96 -5.26
C LEU A 34 -7.17 -12.45 -5.53
N ILE A 35 -5.95 -11.90 -5.58
CA ILE A 35 -5.68 -10.46 -5.68
C ILE A 35 -4.77 -10.21 -6.88
N SER A 36 -5.18 -9.26 -7.73
CA SER A 36 -4.32 -8.78 -8.82
C SER A 36 -3.21 -7.89 -8.28
N GLN A 37 -1.96 -8.36 -8.35
CA GLN A 37 -0.81 -7.60 -7.83
C GLN A 37 -0.52 -6.32 -8.63
N SER A 38 -0.89 -6.26 -9.92
CA SER A 38 -0.79 -5.03 -10.71
C SER A 38 -1.68 -3.92 -10.17
N VAL A 39 -2.90 -4.27 -9.74
CA VAL A 39 -3.85 -3.34 -9.14
C VAL A 39 -3.41 -2.95 -7.72
N LEU A 40 -2.86 -3.90 -6.96
CA LEU A 40 -2.24 -3.62 -5.67
C LEU A 40 -1.11 -2.59 -5.80
N ARG A 41 -0.21 -2.75 -6.78
CA ARG A 41 0.85 -1.78 -7.09
C ARG A 41 0.30 -0.40 -7.45
N GLN A 42 -0.76 -0.33 -8.25
CA GLN A 42 -1.43 0.94 -8.54
C GLN A 42 -1.99 1.60 -7.28
N CYS A 43 -2.65 0.84 -6.41
CA CYS A 43 -3.15 1.36 -5.14
C CYS A 43 -2.02 1.87 -4.24
N LEU A 44 -0.91 1.14 -4.14
CA LEU A 44 0.29 1.55 -3.40
C LEU A 44 0.89 2.85 -3.95
N GLY A 45 1.04 2.94 -5.28
CA GLY A 45 1.57 4.14 -5.94
C GLY A 45 0.69 5.38 -5.77
N LEU A 46 -0.61 5.21 -5.45
CA LEU A 46 -1.51 6.32 -5.16
C LEU A 46 -1.45 6.78 -3.69
N ALA A 47 -0.83 6.02 -2.79
CA ALA A 47 -0.88 6.26 -1.35
C ALA A 47 -0.40 7.66 -0.95
N SER A 48 0.72 8.14 -1.52
CA SER A 48 1.29 9.46 -1.23
C SER A 48 0.38 10.61 -1.70
N SER A 49 -0.34 10.42 -2.80
CA SER A 49 -1.29 11.41 -3.34
C SER A 49 -2.59 11.46 -2.53
N PHE A 50 -3.11 10.30 -2.13
CA PHE A 50 -4.28 10.23 -1.25
C PHE A 50 -3.98 10.73 0.16
N LEU A 51 -2.74 10.61 0.64
CA LEU A 51 -2.35 11.20 1.92
C LEU A 51 -2.65 12.70 1.93
N ILE A 52 -2.16 13.43 0.92
CA ILE A 52 -2.37 14.88 0.81
C ILE A 52 -3.87 15.20 0.61
N THR A 53 -4.56 14.42 -0.21
CA THR A 53 -5.97 14.67 -0.55
C THR A 53 -6.91 14.40 0.61
N ASP A 54 -6.78 13.27 1.31
CA ASP A 54 -7.62 12.90 2.44
C ASP A 54 -7.45 13.91 3.59
N LEU A 55 -6.21 14.36 3.85
CA LEU A 55 -5.92 15.35 4.88
C LEU A 55 -6.50 16.75 4.58
N THR A 56 -6.53 17.14 3.32
CA THR A 56 -7.05 18.46 2.91
C THR A 56 -8.57 18.48 2.74
N THR A 57 -9.18 17.35 2.38
CA THR A 57 -10.63 17.24 2.15
C THR A 57 -11.41 16.76 3.38
N SER A 58 -10.75 16.10 4.34
CA SER A 58 -11.36 15.59 5.57
C SER A 58 -10.38 15.66 6.74
N PRO A 59 -10.13 16.85 7.34
CA PRO A 59 -9.12 17.00 8.40
C PRO A 59 -9.35 16.11 9.63
N GLU A 60 -10.62 15.81 9.96
CA GLU A 60 -10.97 15.01 11.14
C GLU A 60 -10.80 13.50 10.94
N LYS A 61 -11.01 12.99 9.71
CA LYS A 61 -11.05 11.54 9.44
C LYS A 61 -10.05 11.07 8.40
N GLY A 62 -9.53 11.97 7.57
CA GLY A 62 -8.69 11.67 6.42
C GLY A 62 -7.41 10.93 6.79
N LEU A 63 -6.77 11.32 7.91
CA LEU A 63 -5.60 10.58 8.38
C LEU A 63 -5.94 9.13 8.77
N THR A 64 -7.09 8.94 9.43
CA THR A 64 -7.52 7.62 9.89
C THR A 64 -7.91 6.72 8.72
N THR A 65 -8.68 7.24 7.76
CA THR A 65 -9.07 6.49 6.54
C THR A 65 -7.86 6.15 5.70
N TRP A 66 -6.95 7.11 5.54
CA TRP A 66 -5.71 6.91 4.81
C TRP A 66 -4.84 5.84 5.48
N LEU A 67 -4.61 5.93 6.79
CA LEU A 67 -3.75 4.99 7.51
C LEU A 67 -4.33 3.57 7.50
N SER A 68 -5.65 3.45 7.65
CA SER A 68 -6.37 2.18 7.54
C SER A 68 -6.20 1.55 6.14
N GLY A 69 -6.39 2.36 5.09
CA GLY A 69 -6.20 1.93 3.71
C GLY A 69 -4.76 1.48 3.44
N PHE A 70 -3.78 2.30 3.80
CA PHE A 70 -2.38 2.00 3.58
C PHE A 70 -1.90 0.77 4.36
N SER A 71 -2.30 0.65 5.63
CA SER A 71 -2.01 -0.53 6.45
C SER A 71 -2.59 -1.80 5.85
N SER A 72 -3.84 -1.73 5.33
CA SER A 72 -4.49 -2.87 4.69
C SER A 72 -3.76 -3.32 3.42
N LEU A 73 -3.25 -2.38 2.61
CA LEU A 73 -2.43 -2.73 1.44
C LEU A 73 -1.14 -3.46 1.84
N VAL A 74 -0.46 -2.99 2.89
CA VAL A 74 0.76 -3.63 3.38
C VAL A 74 0.48 -4.99 4.01
N ASP A 75 -0.65 -5.15 4.71
CA ASP A 75 -1.06 -6.46 5.24
C ASP A 75 -1.37 -7.45 4.12
N ILE A 76 -1.92 -7.01 2.98
CA ILE A 76 -2.06 -7.84 1.78
C ILE A 76 -0.70 -8.26 1.23
N VAL A 77 0.28 -7.35 1.16
CA VAL A 77 1.65 -7.67 0.72
C VAL A 77 2.29 -8.74 1.62
N VAL A 78 2.13 -8.62 2.95
CA VAL A 78 2.59 -9.62 3.92
C VAL A 78 1.87 -10.96 3.72
N ALA A 79 0.55 -10.94 3.48
CA ALA A 79 -0.22 -12.15 3.24
C ALA A 79 0.21 -12.86 1.95
N LEU A 80 0.51 -12.11 0.87
CA LEU A 80 1.05 -12.65 -0.37
C LEU A 80 2.43 -13.28 -0.16
N HIS A 81 3.28 -12.65 0.68
CA HIS A 81 4.59 -13.22 1.04
C HIS A 81 4.43 -14.57 1.74
N ALA A 82 3.57 -14.65 2.75
CA ALA A 82 3.32 -15.86 3.53
C ALA A 82 2.78 -17.02 2.68
N ARG A 83 2.08 -16.71 1.58
CA ARG A 83 1.59 -17.70 0.60
C ARG A 83 2.63 -18.07 -0.46
N GLY A 84 3.79 -17.41 -0.49
CA GLY A 84 4.79 -17.58 -1.53
C GLY A 84 4.43 -16.93 -2.86
N GLU A 85 3.34 -16.16 -2.93
CA GLU A 85 2.77 -15.57 -4.14
C GLU A 85 3.30 -14.15 -4.44
N LEU A 86 4.01 -13.51 -3.49
CA LEU A 86 4.46 -12.12 -3.65
C LEU A 86 5.48 -11.94 -4.78
N GLU A 87 5.16 -11.05 -5.72
CA GLU A 87 6.05 -10.58 -6.78
C GLU A 87 7.06 -9.55 -6.27
N LEU A 88 8.27 -9.55 -6.86
CA LEU A 88 9.34 -8.60 -6.53
C LEU A 88 8.90 -7.15 -6.77
N GLU A 89 8.22 -6.89 -7.88
CA GLU A 89 7.73 -5.57 -8.25
C GLU A 89 6.76 -5.03 -7.20
N THR A 90 5.96 -5.90 -6.58
CA THR A 90 4.98 -5.52 -5.57
C THR A 90 5.64 -5.06 -4.27
N ILE A 91 6.64 -5.80 -3.78
CA ILE A 91 7.37 -5.39 -2.58
C ILE A 91 8.25 -4.15 -2.84
N SER A 92 8.78 -4.02 -4.06
CA SER A 92 9.50 -2.82 -4.49
C SER A 92 8.59 -1.58 -4.48
N GLU A 93 7.39 -1.68 -5.06
CA GLU A 93 6.42 -0.57 -5.04
C GLU A 93 5.93 -0.26 -3.62
N ALA A 94 5.76 -1.27 -2.76
CA ALA A 94 5.38 -1.05 -1.36
C ALA A 94 6.47 -0.29 -0.57
N SER A 95 7.75 -0.63 -0.81
CA SER A 95 8.90 0.04 -0.20
C SER A 95 9.03 1.49 -0.69
N LYS A 96 8.80 1.71 -1.97
CA LYS A 96 8.73 3.04 -2.58
C LYS A 96 7.59 3.87 -2.00
N ALA A 97 6.39 3.32 -1.92
CA ALA A 97 5.23 3.99 -1.33
C ALA A 97 5.49 4.42 0.13
N CYS A 98 6.11 3.56 0.96
CA CYS A 98 6.49 3.95 2.32
C CYS A 98 7.45 5.16 2.33
N SER A 99 8.41 5.20 1.41
CA SER A 99 9.41 6.28 1.31
C SER A 99 8.78 7.60 0.86
N GLU A 100 7.89 7.54 -0.12
CA GLU A 100 7.13 8.71 -0.59
C GLU A 100 6.18 9.23 0.49
N CYS A 101 5.43 8.35 1.15
CA CYS A 101 4.52 8.74 2.25
C CYS A 101 5.29 9.31 3.44
N TRP A 102 6.46 8.77 3.78
CA TRP A 102 7.33 9.32 4.81
C TRP A 102 7.78 10.75 4.47
N THR A 103 8.18 10.97 3.22
CA THR A 103 8.60 12.28 2.72
C THR A 103 7.42 13.26 2.75
N ALA A 104 6.27 12.86 2.23
CA ALA A 104 5.06 13.67 2.20
C ALA A 104 4.60 14.07 3.62
N ALA A 105 4.57 13.12 4.57
CA ALA A 105 4.23 13.39 5.96
C ALA A 105 5.26 14.29 6.67
N GLY A 106 6.52 14.28 6.22
CA GLY A 106 7.58 15.14 6.76
C GLY A 106 7.45 16.62 6.40
N VAL A 107 6.69 16.95 5.36
CA VAL A 107 6.54 18.34 4.86
C VAL A 107 5.54 19.15 5.71
N TRP A 108 4.63 18.49 6.44
CA TRP A 108 3.51 19.15 7.12
C TRP A 108 3.65 19.07 8.65
N LYS A 109 3.35 20.18 9.34
CA LYS A 109 3.33 20.21 10.81
C LYS A 109 2.12 19.43 11.35
N GLY A 110 2.32 18.69 12.44
CA GLY A 110 1.24 17.94 13.12
C GLY A 110 0.94 16.55 12.54
N MET A 111 1.80 16.01 11.66
CA MET A 111 1.63 14.68 11.06
C MET A 111 2.48 13.58 11.72
N GLU A 112 2.75 13.71 13.02
CA GLU A 112 3.55 12.75 13.79
C GLU A 112 2.91 11.35 13.78
N GLU A 113 1.59 11.29 13.97
CA GLU A 113 0.79 10.06 13.89
C GLU A 113 0.89 9.40 12.51
N CYS A 114 0.92 10.19 11.43
CA CYS A 114 1.12 9.67 10.08
C CYS A 114 2.49 9.03 9.93
N ARG A 115 3.54 9.67 10.46
CA ARG A 115 4.91 9.15 10.38
C ARG A 115 5.06 7.87 11.20
N ASP A 116 4.43 7.79 12.36
CA ASP A 116 4.42 6.57 13.16
C ASP A 116 3.68 5.43 12.45
N GLY A 117 2.57 5.75 11.79
CA GLY A 117 1.86 4.81 10.91
C GLY A 117 2.73 4.28 9.77
N VAL A 118 3.38 5.17 9.01
CA VAL A 118 4.31 4.80 7.92
C VAL A 118 5.50 4.00 8.45
N ARG A 119 6.03 4.34 9.63
CA ARG A 119 7.12 3.61 10.26
C ARG A 119 6.68 2.19 10.64
N ALA A 120 5.48 2.03 11.19
CA ALA A 120 4.94 0.73 11.55
C ALA A 120 4.76 -0.16 10.31
N THR A 121 4.22 0.38 9.21
CA THR A 121 4.08 -0.36 7.95
C THR A 121 5.43 -0.69 7.32
N ALA A 122 6.38 0.25 7.31
CA ALA A 122 7.73 0.01 6.83
C ALA A 122 8.45 -1.08 7.65
N GLY A 123 8.20 -1.14 8.96
CA GLY A 123 8.69 -2.20 9.84
C GLY A 123 8.17 -3.58 9.43
N LYS A 124 6.88 -3.70 9.04
CA LYS A 124 6.32 -4.95 8.50
C LYS A 124 7.01 -5.36 7.21
N LEU A 125 7.21 -4.43 6.28
CA LEU A 125 7.90 -4.71 5.00
C LEU A 125 9.36 -5.11 5.22
N LYS A 126 10.07 -4.47 6.15
CA LYS A 126 11.45 -4.79 6.47
C LYS A 126 11.62 -6.24 6.91
N ASN A 127 10.63 -6.81 7.61
CA ASN A 127 10.65 -8.22 8.03
C ASN A 127 10.48 -9.20 6.86
N LEU A 128 10.10 -8.73 5.67
CA LEU A 128 9.99 -9.55 4.46
C LEU A 128 11.29 -9.54 3.63
N LEU A 129 12.17 -8.55 3.84
CA LEU A 129 13.39 -8.37 3.07
C LEU A 129 14.51 -9.28 3.60
N ASP A 130 15.48 -9.57 2.74
CA ASP A 130 16.67 -10.34 3.12
C ASP A 130 17.57 -9.53 4.08
N GLU A 131 18.59 -10.18 4.62
CA GLU A 131 19.59 -9.53 5.47
C GLU A 131 20.17 -8.27 4.80
N GLY A 132 20.12 -7.15 5.52
CA GLY A 132 20.52 -5.83 5.02
C GLY A 132 19.38 -4.99 4.42
N GLY A 133 18.18 -5.54 4.25
CA GLY A 133 16.95 -4.78 3.95
C GLY A 133 16.94 -4.08 2.59
N LYS A 134 17.73 -4.56 1.62
CA LYS A 134 17.84 -4.00 0.26
C LYS A 134 17.49 -4.99 -0.84
N THR A 135 17.29 -6.25 -0.48
CA THR A 135 16.94 -7.30 -1.42
C THR A 135 15.75 -8.10 -0.90
N TYR A 136 15.05 -8.72 -1.84
CA TYR A 136 14.00 -9.69 -1.58
C TYR A 136 14.29 -10.92 -2.44
N ARG A 137 14.53 -12.07 -1.80
CA ARG A 137 14.92 -13.32 -2.51
C ARG A 137 16.15 -13.14 -3.40
N GLY A 138 17.10 -12.32 -2.98
CA GLY A 138 18.35 -12.04 -3.70
C GLY A 138 18.25 -10.96 -4.78
N GLU A 139 17.06 -10.44 -5.08
CA GLU A 139 16.87 -9.38 -6.06
C GLU A 139 16.68 -8.01 -5.40
N ARG A 140 17.17 -6.94 -6.03
CA ARG A 140 17.12 -5.59 -5.44
C ARG A 140 15.69 -5.08 -5.38
N VAL A 141 15.29 -4.59 -4.21
CA VAL A 141 14.06 -3.80 -4.03
C VAL A 141 14.40 -2.31 -4.04
N TYR A 142 13.40 -1.46 -4.27
CA TYR A 142 13.54 -0.02 -4.10
C TYR A 142 14.13 0.30 -2.72
N ALA A 143 15.19 1.12 -2.70
CA ALA A 143 15.80 1.67 -1.51
C ALA A 143 15.95 3.19 -1.72
N PRO A 144 15.37 4.04 -0.85
CA PRO A 144 15.54 5.49 -0.91
C PRO A 144 16.96 5.94 -0.55
#